data_AF-A0A075IDI3-F1
#
_entry.id   AF-A0A075IDI3-F1
#
_cell.length_a   1.000
_cell.length_b   1.000
_cell.length_c   1.000
_cell.angle_alpha   90.00
_cell.angle_beta   90.00
_cell.angle_gamma   90.00
#
_symmetry.space_group_name_H-M   'P 1'
#
loop_
_entity.id
_entity.type
_entity.pdbx_description
1 polymer ?
#
loop_
_entity_poly.entity_id
_entity_poly.type
_entity_poly.pdbx_seq_one_letter_code
_entity_poly.pdbx_strand_id
1 'polypeptide(L)'
;MSGGSYSVTLDDAGTYPYFCMVHPWMEGTVIVEAEAAYGDDHAEEMGHMEEKGHGDGHTENGIEDLSDQFVASTTSGVIHHIGANSDDDTLIVHLFGADDDGELKITLNKDIITPFDDDSYFVLINSEEVEFEQMGRTLHIDYEAGTEKIEIVGSHVVPEFGTIAMIILAVAIVSIIAITTKTRTSLIPKF
;
A
#
# COMPACT_ATOMS: atom_id res chain seq x y z
N MET A 1 -26.56 -2.26 19.24
CA MET A 1 -25.56 -2.82 20.17
C MET A 1 -24.20 -2.64 19.50
N SER A 2 -23.50 -1.54 19.77
CA SER A 2 -22.17 -1.24 19.20
C SER A 2 -21.10 -1.69 20.20
N GLY A 3 -20.06 -2.39 19.74
CA GLY A 3 -18.93 -2.84 20.56
C GLY A 3 -18.88 -4.33 20.92
N GLY A 4 -19.50 -5.22 20.13
CA GLY A 4 -19.31 -6.67 20.30
C GLY A 4 -18.13 -7.18 19.48
N SER A 5 -17.27 -8.01 20.08
CA SER A 5 -16.27 -8.81 19.36
C SER A 5 -16.78 -10.25 19.17
N TYR A 6 -16.29 -10.92 18.13
CA TYR A 6 -16.59 -12.32 17.83
C TYR A 6 -15.31 -13.04 17.40
N SER A 7 -15.14 -14.29 17.80
CA SER A 7 -14.00 -15.13 17.44
C SER A 7 -14.46 -16.37 16.68
N VAL A 8 -13.68 -16.75 15.67
CA VAL A 8 -13.87 -17.96 14.85
C VAL A 8 -12.51 -18.62 14.63
N THR A 9 -12.47 -19.95 14.63
CA THR A 9 -11.28 -20.75 14.31
C THR A 9 -11.47 -21.36 12.93
N LEU A 10 -10.45 -21.25 12.08
CA LEU A 10 -10.42 -21.79 10.72
C LEU A 10 -9.34 -22.88 10.67
N ASP A 11 -9.76 -24.14 10.76
CA ASP A 11 -8.85 -25.28 10.90
C ASP A 11 -8.30 -25.79 9.55
N ASP A 12 -8.96 -25.45 8.44
CA ASP A 12 -8.61 -25.91 7.10
C ASP A 12 -8.03 -24.77 6.27
N ALA A 13 -7.05 -25.11 5.42
CA ALA A 13 -6.55 -24.17 4.43
C ALA A 13 -7.63 -23.86 3.39
N GLY A 14 -7.84 -22.57 3.12
CA GLY A 14 -8.91 -22.12 2.23
C GLY A 14 -9.15 -20.62 2.27
N THR A 15 -10.02 -20.18 1.37
CA THR A 15 -10.45 -18.78 1.23
C THR A 15 -11.87 -18.63 1.75
N TYR A 16 -12.05 -17.79 2.76
CA TYR A 16 -13.30 -17.62 3.49
C TYR A 16 -13.83 -16.18 3.31
N PRO A 17 -14.80 -15.96 2.42
CA PRO A 17 -15.43 -14.64 2.28
C PRO A 17 -16.35 -14.36 3.47
N TYR A 18 -16.34 -13.13 3.97
CA TYR A 18 -17.25 -12.64 5.00
C TYR A 18 -17.92 -11.34 4.55
N PHE A 19 -19.13 -11.09 5.04
CA PHE A 19 -19.87 -9.87 4.74
C PHE A 19 -20.72 -9.43 5.93
N CYS A 20 -21.03 -8.14 6.01
CA CYS A 20 -21.91 -7.60 7.03
C CYS A 20 -23.39 -7.80 6.66
N MET A 21 -24.16 -8.46 7.53
CA MET A 21 -25.59 -8.71 7.28
C MET A 21 -26.43 -7.42 7.10
N VAL A 22 -26.04 -6.32 7.74
CA VAL A 22 -26.80 -5.05 7.73
C VAL A 22 -26.25 -4.05 6.72
N HIS A 23 -25.01 -4.22 6.28
CA HIS A 23 -24.37 -3.39 5.26
C HIS A 23 -23.81 -4.33 4.18
N PRO A 24 -24.63 -4.72 3.20
CA PRO A 24 -24.25 -5.71 2.20
C PRO A 24 -22.99 -5.38 1.38
N TRP A 25 -22.55 -4.12 1.41
CA TRP A 25 -21.35 -3.63 0.73
C TRP A 25 -20.06 -3.78 1.54
N MET A 26 -20.15 -4.20 2.81
CA MET A 26 -18.99 -4.43 3.66
C MET A 26 -18.61 -5.91 3.56
N GLU A 27 -17.78 -6.22 2.57
CA GLU A 27 -17.31 -7.55 2.22
C GLU A 27 -15.80 -7.65 2.48
N GLY A 28 -15.31 -8.83 2.85
CA GLY A 28 -13.89 -9.09 3.03
C GLY A 28 -13.58 -10.58 2.89
N THR A 29 -12.29 -10.93 2.88
CA THR A 29 -11.84 -12.31 2.68
C THR A 29 -10.74 -12.66 3.67
N VAL A 30 -10.84 -13.84 4.31
CA VAL A 30 -9.77 -14.42 5.12
C VAL A 30 -9.16 -15.59 4.36
N ILE A 31 -7.83 -15.61 4.21
CA ILE A 31 -7.10 -16.70 3.54
C ILE A 31 -6.30 -17.45 4.59
N VAL A 32 -6.49 -18.77 4.66
CA VAL A 32 -5.74 -19.67 5.54
C VAL A 32 -4.86 -20.55 4.68
N GLU A 33 -3.55 -20.45 4.85
CA GLU A 33 -2.58 -21.28 4.15
C GLU A 33 -2.27 -22.54 4.96
N ALA A 34 -2.08 -23.66 4.27
CA ALA A 34 -1.60 -24.87 4.94
C ALA A 34 -0.13 -24.70 5.30
N GLU A 35 0.26 -25.05 6.52
CA GLU A 35 1.67 -25.14 6.88
C GLU A 35 2.37 -26.13 5.93
N ALA A 36 3.20 -25.60 5.02
CA ALA A 36 4.10 -26.41 4.23
C ALA A 36 5.13 -27.00 5.20
N ALA A 37 4.99 -28.29 5.49
CA ALA A 37 5.99 -29.05 6.23
C ALA A 37 7.35 -28.90 5.52
N TYR A 38 8.31 -28.32 6.24
CA TYR A 38 9.72 -28.31 5.89
C TYR A 38 10.19 -29.74 5.57
N GLY A 39 10.50 -30.00 4.30
CA GLY A 39 11.16 -31.19 3.80
C GLY A 39 12.31 -30.79 2.89
N ASP A 40 13.52 -30.84 3.44
CA ASP A 40 14.79 -30.60 2.78
C ASP A 40 15.21 -31.84 1.98
N ASP A 41 15.21 -31.77 0.64
CA ASP A 41 16.19 -32.41 -0.26
C ASP A 41 15.91 -32.26 -1.78
N HIS A 42 16.79 -31.46 -2.41
CA HIS A 42 17.48 -31.73 -3.68
C HIS A 42 16.75 -31.65 -5.06
N ALA A 43 17.27 -30.71 -5.86
CA ALA A 43 17.59 -30.78 -7.29
C ALA A 43 16.53 -30.51 -8.37
N GLU A 44 16.75 -29.34 -8.98
CA GLU A 44 16.84 -29.06 -10.43
C GLU A 44 15.58 -29.06 -11.32
N GLU A 45 15.55 -27.98 -12.12
CA GLU A 45 15.08 -27.91 -13.51
C GLU A 45 13.61 -27.52 -13.82
N MET A 46 13.47 -26.22 -14.12
CA MET A 46 12.68 -25.61 -15.20
C MET A 46 11.15 -25.56 -15.09
N GLY A 47 10.64 -24.33 -15.02
CA GLY A 47 9.24 -24.01 -15.28
C GLY A 47 8.93 -22.53 -15.14
N HIS A 48 9.38 -21.72 -16.10
CA HIS A 48 8.94 -20.34 -16.30
C HIS A 48 7.40 -20.31 -16.36
N MET A 49 6.74 -19.84 -15.31
CA MET A 49 5.32 -19.50 -15.32
C MET A 49 5.17 -18.08 -14.81
N GLU A 50 4.76 -17.24 -15.74
CA GLU A 50 4.36 -15.85 -15.54
C GLU A 50 3.35 -15.76 -14.39
N GLU A 51 3.75 -15.10 -13.31
CA GLU A 51 2.87 -14.75 -12.22
C GLU A 51 1.87 -13.71 -12.74
N LYS A 52 0.63 -14.16 -12.92
CA LYS A 52 -0.49 -13.28 -13.21
C LYS A 52 -0.75 -12.42 -11.99
N GLY A 53 -0.38 -11.15 -12.09
CA GLY A 53 -0.78 -10.10 -11.17
C GLY A 53 -2.28 -10.19 -10.90
N HIS A 54 -2.61 -10.48 -9.65
CA HIS A 54 -3.94 -10.22 -9.14
C HIS A 54 -4.01 -8.73 -8.91
N GLY A 55 -4.58 -8.03 -9.89
CA GLY A 55 -5.11 -6.69 -9.68
C GLY A 55 -6.43 -6.84 -8.94
N ASP A 56 -6.36 -6.86 -7.61
CA ASP A 56 -7.47 -6.53 -6.73
C ASP A 56 -7.67 -5.02 -6.75
N GLY A 57 -8.37 -4.56 -7.78
CA GLY A 57 -8.98 -3.25 -7.74
C GLY A 57 -10.04 -3.25 -6.65
N HIS A 58 -9.85 -2.43 -5.61
CA HIS A 58 -10.86 -1.55 -5.03
C HIS A 58 -10.23 -0.65 -3.96
N THR A 59 -9.50 0.39 -4.39
CA THR A 59 -9.39 1.62 -3.58
C THR A 59 -10.60 2.48 -3.91
N GLU A 60 -11.57 2.46 -3.01
CA GLU A 60 -12.48 3.58 -2.81
C GLU A 60 -11.72 4.67 -2.02
N ASN A 61 -11.79 5.93 -2.50
CA ASN A 61 -11.23 7.15 -1.90
C ASN A 61 -9.86 7.67 -2.39
N GLY A 62 -9.29 7.16 -3.47
CA GLY A 62 -8.14 7.81 -4.14
C GLY A 62 -6.82 7.76 -3.35
N ILE A 63 -6.73 6.84 -2.39
CA ILE A 63 -5.52 6.45 -1.66
C ILE A 63 -5.24 4.99 -2.02
N GLU A 64 -4.40 4.78 -3.03
CA GLU A 64 -3.98 3.44 -3.42
C GLU A 64 -3.24 2.80 -2.26
N ASP A 65 -3.54 1.54 -1.96
CA ASP A 65 -2.84 0.83 -0.90
C ASP A 65 -1.39 0.57 -1.34
N LEU A 66 -0.46 1.29 -0.71
CA LEU A 66 0.96 1.20 -1.04
C LEU A 66 1.67 0.16 -0.18
N SER A 67 0.93 -0.61 0.63
CA SER A 67 1.50 -1.67 1.47
C SER A 67 2.42 -2.61 0.66
N ASP A 68 2.04 -2.90 -0.59
CA ASP A 68 2.84 -3.51 -1.68
C ASP A 68 4.30 -3.04 -1.81
N GLN A 69 4.49 -1.74 -1.62
CA GLN A 69 5.69 -1.00 -2.00
C GLN A 69 6.62 -0.73 -0.81
N PHE A 70 6.16 -1.05 0.40
CA PHE A 70 6.90 -0.85 1.64
C PHE A 70 7.10 -2.19 2.34
N VAL A 71 8.34 -2.44 2.77
CA VAL A 71 8.61 -3.54 3.71
C VAL A 71 8.41 -2.98 5.11
N ALA A 72 7.24 -3.24 5.68
CA ALA A 72 6.85 -2.79 7.01
C ALA A 72 6.46 -3.96 7.93
N SER A 73 6.80 -3.86 9.22
CA SER A 73 6.42 -4.84 10.24
C SER A 73 6.18 -4.14 11.57
N THR A 74 5.17 -4.62 12.30
CA THR A 74 4.79 -4.11 13.63
C THR A 74 4.90 -5.21 14.68
N THR A 75 5.24 -4.83 15.91
CA THR A 75 5.26 -5.77 17.04
C THR A 75 3.90 -5.87 17.74
N SER A 76 3.11 -4.78 17.72
CA SER A 76 1.78 -4.70 18.33
C SER A 76 0.78 -4.05 17.37
N GLY A 77 -0.38 -4.67 17.14
CA GLY A 77 -1.34 -4.25 16.13
C GLY A 77 -0.94 -4.62 14.70
N VAL A 78 -1.90 -4.46 13.78
CA VAL A 78 -1.74 -4.77 12.35
C VAL A 78 -1.75 -3.48 11.52
N ILE A 79 -0.91 -3.43 10.50
CA ILE A 79 -0.93 -2.36 9.50
C ILE A 79 -2.15 -2.61 8.60
N HIS A 80 -3.08 -1.66 8.57
CA HIS A 80 -4.30 -1.78 7.78
C HIS A 80 -4.20 -1.04 6.45
N HIS A 81 -3.40 0.02 6.40
CA HIS A 81 -3.18 0.84 5.20
C HIS A 81 -1.90 1.67 5.34
N ILE A 82 -1.12 1.73 4.27
CA ILE A 82 -0.02 2.68 4.10
C ILE A 82 -0.35 3.58 2.92
N GLY A 83 -0.57 4.87 3.19
CA GLY A 83 -0.95 5.86 2.18
C GLY A 83 0.06 7.00 2.09
N ALA A 84 0.32 7.46 0.88
CA ALA A 84 1.10 8.66 0.61
C ALA A 84 0.17 9.87 0.45
N ASN A 85 0.42 10.94 1.20
CA ASN A 85 -0.26 12.23 1.08
C ASN A 85 0.70 13.27 0.52
N SER A 86 0.47 13.66 -0.73
CA SER A 86 1.30 14.60 -1.46
C SER A 86 0.93 16.06 -1.28
N ASP A 87 -0.23 16.34 -0.67
CA ASP A 87 -0.59 17.71 -0.31
C ASP A 87 0.23 18.18 0.91
N ASP A 88 0.55 17.25 1.82
CA ASP A 88 1.29 17.51 3.06
C ASP A 88 2.72 16.91 3.07
N ASP A 89 3.14 16.27 1.98
CA ASP A 89 4.42 15.55 1.88
C ASP A 89 4.64 14.52 3.01
N THR A 90 3.58 13.77 3.36
CA THR A 90 3.60 12.77 4.44
C THR A 90 3.24 11.36 3.98
N LEU A 91 3.86 10.36 4.60
CA LEU A 91 3.44 8.97 4.53
C LEU A 91 2.66 8.63 5.81
N ILE A 92 1.45 8.12 5.65
CA ILE A 92 0.53 7.82 6.74
C ILE A 92 0.40 6.30 6.86
N VAL A 93 0.73 5.78 8.03
CA VAL A 93 0.57 4.37 8.40
C VAL A 93 -0.58 4.26 9.39
N HIS A 94 -1.63 3.55 9.01
CA HIS A 94 -2.76 3.26 9.87
C HIS A 94 -2.57 1.91 10.58
N LEU A 95 -2.59 1.96 11.90
CA LEU A 95 -2.49 0.80 12.77
C LEU A 95 -3.87 0.46 13.34
N PHE A 96 -4.17 -0.83 13.40
CA PHE A 96 -5.39 -1.33 14.02
C PHE A 96 -5.04 -2.37 15.11
N GLY A 97 -5.67 -2.24 16.28
CA GLY A 97 -5.49 -3.20 17.38
C GLY A 97 -4.12 -3.18 18.05
N ALA A 98 -3.47 -2.01 18.13
CA ALA A 98 -2.26 -1.83 18.93
C ALA A 98 -2.62 -1.71 20.42
N ASP A 99 -3.04 -2.83 21.04
CA ASP A 99 -3.49 -2.87 22.45
C ASP A 99 -2.34 -2.81 23.48
N ASP A 100 -1.11 -3.07 23.03
CA ASP A 100 0.13 -3.00 23.81
C ASP A 100 1.17 -2.09 23.12
N ASP A 101 2.21 -1.69 23.85
CA ASP A 101 3.34 -0.95 23.29
C ASP A 101 4.05 -1.78 22.21
N GLY A 102 4.52 -1.11 21.15
CA GLY A 102 5.09 -1.77 19.99
C GLY A 102 6.16 -0.96 19.27
N GLU A 103 6.72 -1.57 18.24
CA GLU A 103 7.74 -0.99 17.37
C GLU A 103 7.28 -1.18 15.92
N LEU A 104 7.29 -0.09 15.14
CA LEU A 104 7.09 -0.09 13.69
C LEU A 104 8.46 -0.04 13.03
N LYS A 105 8.75 -1.05 12.21
CA LYS A 105 9.90 -1.06 11.30
C LYS A 105 9.38 -0.87 9.91
N ILE A 106 9.80 0.20 9.24
CA ILE A 106 9.38 0.48 7.86
C ILE A 106 10.58 0.87 7.03
N THR A 107 10.74 0.22 5.87
CA THR A 107 11.77 0.58 4.89
C THR A 107 11.17 1.52 3.86
N LEU A 108 11.60 2.78 3.87
CA LEU A 108 11.06 3.82 3.01
C LEU A 108 11.50 3.67 1.56
N ASN A 109 10.56 3.87 0.63
CA ASN A 109 10.82 3.94 -0.81
C ASN A 109 11.13 5.39 -1.24
N LYS A 110 12.31 5.63 -1.84
CA LYS A 110 12.80 6.94 -2.34
C LYS A 110 11.97 7.48 -3.50
N ASP A 111 11.27 6.59 -4.19
CA ASP A 111 10.44 6.96 -5.33
C ASP A 111 9.09 7.49 -4.85
N ILE A 112 8.71 7.18 -3.60
CA ILE A 112 7.47 7.64 -2.96
C ILE A 112 7.75 8.79 -1.99
N ILE A 113 8.74 8.66 -1.10
CA ILE A 113 9.05 9.68 -0.09
C ILE A 113 10.56 9.97 -0.04
N THR A 114 10.92 11.25 -0.15
CA THR A 114 12.32 11.70 -0.06
C THR A 114 12.60 12.36 1.29
N PRO A 115 13.80 12.18 1.86
CA PRO A 115 14.20 12.87 3.07
C PRO A 115 14.42 14.37 2.81
N PHE A 116 14.53 15.15 3.89
CA PHE A 116 14.96 16.55 3.81
C PHE A 116 16.40 16.70 3.30
N ASP A 117 16.83 17.95 3.06
CA ASP A 117 18.18 18.27 2.58
C ASP A 117 19.30 17.73 3.51
N ASP A 118 18.97 17.46 4.78
CA ASP A 118 19.85 16.88 5.80
C ASP A 118 19.74 15.34 5.91
N ASP A 119 19.14 14.66 4.92
CA ASP A 119 18.88 13.20 4.91
C ASP A 119 17.97 12.70 6.06
N SER A 120 17.26 13.61 6.74
CA SER A 120 16.38 13.31 7.87
C SER A 120 14.90 13.17 7.45
N TYR A 121 14.12 12.58 8.35
CA TYR A 121 12.65 12.54 8.33
C TYR A 121 12.12 13.09 9.65
N PHE A 122 10.84 13.46 9.70
CA PHE A 122 10.14 13.69 10.98
C PHE A 122 9.06 12.63 11.14
N VAL A 123 8.87 12.14 12.36
CA VAL A 123 7.84 11.14 12.66
C VAL A 123 6.90 11.69 13.70
N LEU A 124 5.60 11.55 13.43
CA LEU A 124 4.54 11.95 14.34
C LEU A 124 3.67 10.73 14.67
N ILE A 125 3.42 10.51 15.95
CA ILE A 125 2.48 9.51 16.44
C ILE A 125 1.25 10.27 16.95
N ASN A 126 0.07 9.99 16.41
CA ASN A 126 -1.17 10.69 16.79
C ASN A 126 -1.02 12.24 16.78
N SER A 127 -0.25 12.77 15.81
CA SER A 127 0.09 14.20 15.67
C SER A 127 1.02 14.81 16.74
N GLU A 128 1.71 13.98 17.52
CA GLU A 128 2.81 14.39 18.39
C GLU A 128 4.17 13.92 17.82
N GLU A 129 5.16 14.81 17.77
CA GLU A 129 6.50 14.48 17.26
C GLU A 129 7.24 13.56 18.23
N VAL A 130 7.85 12.50 17.68
CA VAL A 130 8.59 11.51 18.45
C VAL A 130 9.99 11.28 17.89
N GLU A 131 10.89 10.83 18.76
CA GLU A 131 12.21 10.36 18.34
C GLU A 131 12.10 8.94 17.74
N PHE A 132 12.98 8.63 16.79
CA PHE A 132 13.03 7.35 16.11
C PHE A 132 14.47 6.99 15.78
N GLU A 133 14.74 5.70 15.55
CA GLU A 133 16.04 5.24 15.09
C GLU A 133 16.02 5.04 13.57
N GLN A 134 17.04 5.57 12.89
CA GLN A 134 17.18 5.45 11.43
C GLN A 134 18.41 4.62 11.08
N MET A 135 18.20 3.51 10.38
CA MET A 135 19.26 2.68 9.81
C MET A 135 19.21 2.79 8.29
N GLY A 136 19.85 3.83 7.74
CA GLY A 136 19.80 4.14 6.32
C GLY A 136 18.41 4.62 5.91
N ARG A 137 17.62 3.74 5.27
CA ARG A 137 16.24 4.02 4.83
C ARG A 137 15.19 3.25 5.62
N THR A 138 15.61 2.46 6.60
CA THR A 138 14.70 1.77 7.51
C THR A 138 14.56 2.60 8.77
N LEU A 139 13.32 2.94 9.10
CA LEU A 139 12.93 3.66 10.30
C LEU A 139 12.41 2.65 11.33
N HIS A 140 12.84 2.84 12.57
CA HIS A 140 12.42 2.10 13.75
C HIS A 140 11.73 3.10 14.69
N ILE A 141 10.43 2.94 14.85
CA ILE A 141 9.57 3.90 15.53
C ILE A 141 8.86 3.15 16.65
N ASP A 142 9.21 3.45 17.90
CA ASP A 142 8.52 2.92 19.06
C ASP A 142 7.23 3.71 19.30
N TYR A 143 6.16 3.00 19.65
CA TYR A 143 4.85 3.59 19.92
C TYR A 143 4.17 2.94 21.12
N GLU A 144 3.34 3.73 21.81
CA GLU A 144 2.57 3.26 22.97
C GLU A 144 1.27 2.58 22.54
N ALA A 145 0.69 1.79 23.45
CA ALA A 145 -0.64 1.22 23.32
C ALA A 145 -1.70 2.29 22.98
N GLY A 146 -2.59 1.97 22.05
CA GLY A 146 -3.62 2.88 21.55
C GLY A 146 -3.17 3.78 20.40
N THR A 147 -2.01 3.52 19.81
CA THR A 147 -1.55 4.22 18.60
C THR A 147 -2.37 3.77 17.37
N GLU A 148 -3.04 4.73 16.72
CA GLU A 148 -3.87 4.47 15.53
C GLU A 148 -3.23 4.99 14.24
N LYS A 149 -2.39 6.04 14.35
CA LYS A 149 -1.81 6.73 13.21
C LYS A 149 -0.35 7.11 13.46
N ILE A 150 0.52 6.70 12.54
CA ILE A 150 1.91 7.12 12.47
C ILE A 150 2.11 7.88 11.15
N GLU A 151 2.65 9.09 11.21
CA GLU A 151 2.89 9.95 10.06
C GLU A 151 4.39 10.20 9.93
N ILE A 152 4.93 10.00 8.73
CA ILE A 152 6.34 10.21 8.41
C ILE A 152 6.40 11.35 7.40
N VAL A 153 7.00 12.47 7.78
CA VAL A 153 7.13 13.68 6.96
C VAL A 153 8.46 13.66 6.23
N GLY A 154 8.40 13.90 4.92
CA GLY A 154 9.57 14.05 4.05
C GLY A 154 9.64 15.42 3.40
N SER A 155 10.61 15.60 2.51
CA SER A 155 10.69 16.81 1.66
C SER A 155 9.74 16.79 0.49
N HIS A 156 9.38 15.59 0.03
CA HIS A 156 8.47 15.40 -1.07
C HIS A 156 7.83 14.02 -0.99
N VAL A 157 6.53 13.97 -1.25
CA VAL A 157 5.81 12.70 -1.43
C VAL A 157 5.17 12.63 -2.81
N VAL A 158 5.60 11.65 -3.60
CA VAL A 158 4.99 11.33 -4.88
C VAL A 158 3.77 10.46 -4.59
N PRO A 159 2.55 10.90 -4.98
CA PRO A 159 1.40 10.04 -4.88
C PRO A 159 1.55 9.02 -5.99
N GLU A 160 1.48 7.75 -5.62
CA GLU A 160 1.34 6.67 -6.57
C GLU A 160 -0.06 6.84 -7.18
N PHE A 161 -0.14 7.56 -8.29
CA PHE A 161 -1.22 7.32 -9.22
C PHE A 161 -0.80 6.05 -9.94
N GLY A 162 -1.36 4.91 -9.56
CA GLY A 162 -0.82 3.60 -9.90
C GLY A 162 -0.76 3.32 -11.39
N THR A 163 -0.65 2.05 -11.75
CA THR A 163 -0.61 1.63 -13.16
C THR A 163 -1.75 2.26 -14.00
N ILE A 164 -2.90 2.54 -13.38
CA ILE A 164 -4.06 3.19 -13.99
C ILE A 164 -3.72 4.57 -14.55
N ALA A 165 -3.05 5.46 -13.80
CA ALA A 165 -2.75 6.80 -14.32
C ALA A 165 -1.68 6.78 -15.39
N MET A 166 -0.69 5.88 -15.29
CA MET A 166 0.28 5.65 -16.37
C MET A 166 -0.39 5.13 -17.64
N ILE A 167 -1.38 4.23 -17.51
CA ILE A 167 -2.18 3.74 -18.65
C ILE A 167 -3.00 4.89 -19.24
N ILE A 168 -3.70 5.69 -18.41
CA ILE A 168 -4.49 6.83 -18.88
C ILE A 168 -3.60 7.85 -19.60
N LEU A 169 -2.44 8.17 -19.03
CA LEU A 169 -1.45 9.07 -19.63
C LEU A 169 -0.98 8.54 -20.99
N ALA A 170 -0.61 7.26 -21.07
CA ALA A 170 -0.17 6.63 -22.31
C ALA A 170 -1.29 6.63 -23.38
N VAL A 171 -2.51 6.25 -23.01
CA VAL A 171 -3.68 6.22 -23.91
C VAL A 171 -4.03 7.63 -24.41
N ALA A 172 -3.94 8.64 -23.54
CA ALA A 172 -4.19 10.03 -23.91
C ALA A 172 -3.19 10.54 -24.94
N ILE A 173 -1.89 10.32 -24.70
CA ILE A 173 -0.82 10.73 -25.62
C ILE A 173 -0.99 10.03 -26.98
N VAL A 174 -1.23 8.72 -26.99
CA VAL A 174 -1.45 7.95 -28.24
C VAL A 174 -2.68 8.47 -28.99
N SER A 175 -3.77 8.78 -28.29
CA SER A 175 -5.00 9.30 -28.90
C SER A 175 -4.78 10.66 -29.57
N ILE A 176 -4.07 11.58 -28.90
CA ILE A 176 -3.74 12.90 -29.44
C ILE A 176 -2.88 12.76 -30.70
N ILE A 177 -1.87 11.89 -30.67
CA ILE A 177 -0.99 11.66 -31.83
C ILE A 177 -1.80 11.05 -33.00
N ALA A 178 -2.67 10.08 -32.74
CA ALA A 178 -3.51 9.46 -33.77
C ALA A 178 -4.48 10.46 -34.43
N ILE A 179 -5.09 11.34 -33.64
CA ILE A 179 -6.01 12.37 -34.16
C ILE A 179 -5.25 13.44 -34.95
N THR A 180 -4.12 13.92 -34.43
CA THR A 180 -3.33 14.99 -35.07
C THR A 180 -2.66 14.53 -36.36
N THR A 181 -2.23 13.28 -36.44
CA THR A 181 -1.72 12.68 -37.69
C THR A 181 -2.84 12.50 -38.73
N LYS A 182 -4.04 12.12 -38.32
CA LYS A 182 -5.19 11.93 -39.24
C LYS A 182 -5.78 13.26 -39.78
N THR A 183 -5.66 14.37 -39.05
CA THR A 183 -6.24 15.66 -39.46
C THR A 183 -5.37 16.47 -40.42
N ARG A 184 -4.05 16.29 -40.44
CA ARG A 184 -3.16 17.05 -41.34
C ARG A 184 -3.29 16.72 -42.84
N THR A 185 -3.90 15.59 -43.21
CA THR A 185 -4.04 15.19 -44.64
C THR A 185 -5.35 15.63 -45.31
N SER A 186 -6.27 16.30 -44.61
CA SER A 186 -7.60 16.67 -45.15
C SER A 186 -7.84 18.18 -45.32
N LEU A 187 -6.79 19.01 -45.34
CA LEU A 187 -6.90 20.47 -45.52
C LEU A 187 -6.17 20.96 -46.79
N ILE A 188 -6.36 20.26 -47.91
CA ILE A 188 -6.03 20.83 -49.23
C ILE A 188 -7.31 21.49 -49.76
N PRO A 189 -7.44 22.83 -49.74
CA PRO A 189 -8.54 23.48 -50.43
C PRO A 189 -8.35 23.26 -51.93
N LYS A 190 -9.32 22.59 -52.56
CA LYS A 190 -9.43 22.62 -54.02
C LYS A 190 -9.92 24.01 -54.42
N PHE A 191 -9.03 24.77 -55.06
CA PHE A 191 -9.41 25.91 -55.91
C PHE A 191 -10.09 25.42 -57.18
#